data_AF-A0A9N7RDW1-F1
#
_entry.id   AF-A0A9N7RDW1-F1
#
_cell.length_a   1.000
_cell.length_b   1.000
_cell.length_c   1.000
_cell.angle_alpha   90.00
_cell.angle_beta   90.00
_cell.angle_gamma   90.00
#
_symmetry.space_group_name_H-M   'P 1'
#
loop_
_entity.id
_entity.type
_entity.pdbx_description
1 polymer ?
#
loop_
_entity_poly.entity_id
_entity_poly.type
_entity_poly.pdbx_seq_one_letter_code
_entity_poly.pdbx_strand_id
1 'polypeptide(L)'
;MQRSRRRCEGTAMGSIVLDLRPGFGIGPFSLGMPICEAFAQIEQQPNVYDVVHVKYYDEEPLKLDIVISFPDHGFHLRFDPWSQRLRLIEIFDVKRLQMRYATALIGGPSTLATFVAVYALFGPTYPGIYDKDRGIYNLFYPGLSFAFPIPSQYADCCHDREAELPLEFPDGTTPVTCRVSIYDSSADNKVGVGSLMAKACVPPLPAGSLYMEEVQVKLGEELWFTVGGQHIPFGASPQDVWTELGRPCGIHQKQVDQMVIHSASDPRPRTTLCGDYFYNYFTRGFDILFDGQTHKIKKFVLHTNYPGHADFNSYMKCNFVIHDSDFGGSLREDANTSKCTITPSTKWEQVKEILGDCGRAAIQTQGLTSNPFGSTFVYGYPNIAFEVMKNGYIATVTLFQS
;
A
#
# COMPACT_ATOMS: atom_id res chain seq x y z
N MET A 1 1.47 32.44 -11.07
CA MET A 1 0.35 32.51 -12.04
C MET A 1 -0.30 31.15 -12.16
N GLN A 2 -1.41 30.96 -11.46
CA GLN A 2 -2.17 29.70 -11.40
C GLN A 2 -3.05 29.63 -12.65
N ARG A 3 -2.74 28.73 -13.59
CA ARG A 3 -3.65 28.46 -14.72
C ARG A 3 -4.82 27.64 -14.16
N SER A 4 -5.91 28.35 -13.82
CA SER A 4 -7.24 27.78 -13.73
C SER A 4 -7.59 27.18 -15.09
N ARG A 5 -7.51 25.85 -15.21
CA ARG A 5 -8.14 25.13 -16.33
C ARG A 5 -9.60 24.97 -15.97
N ARG A 6 -10.45 25.81 -16.59
CA ARG A 6 -11.89 25.61 -16.62
C ARG A 6 -12.17 24.24 -17.25
N ARG A 7 -12.87 23.39 -16.51
CA ARG A 7 -13.35 22.08 -16.94
C ARG A 7 -14.49 22.29 -17.93
N CYS A 8 -14.40 21.67 -19.10
CA CYS A 8 -15.58 21.45 -19.93
C CYS A 8 -16.34 20.28 -19.32
N GLU A 9 -17.37 20.58 -18.54
CA GLU A 9 -18.44 19.62 -18.27
C GLU A 9 -19.00 19.15 -19.63
N GLY A 10 -18.90 17.86 -19.93
CA GLY A 10 -19.57 17.26 -21.09
C GLY A 10 -18.70 16.67 -22.20
N THR A 11 -17.37 16.56 -22.06
CA THR A 11 -16.62 15.71 -23.01
C THR A 11 -16.69 14.28 -22.51
N ALA A 12 -17.49 13.43 -23.17
CA ALA A 12 -17.40 11.99 -23.00
C ALA A 12 -15.95 11.59 -23.29
N MET A 13 -15.16 11.34 -22.24
CA MET A 13 -13.83 10.75 -22.37
C MET A 13 -14.06 9.42 -23.09
N GLY A 14 -13.47 9.29 -24.29
CA GLY A 14 -13.57 8.06 -25.07
C GLY A 14 -13.13 6.87 -24.21
N SER A 15 -13.80 5.73 -24.39
CA SER A 15 -13.42 4.50 -23.72
C SER A 15 -11.93 4.24 -23.92
N ILE A 16 -11.19 4.10 -22.82
CA ILE A 16 -9.77 3.77 -22.89
C ILE A 16 -9.63 2.29 -23.25
N VAL A 17 -8.60 1.98 -24.05
CA VAL A 17 -8.24 0.61 -24.38
C VAL A 17 -7.05 0.21 -23.52
N LEU A 18 -7.21 -0.80 -22.68
CA LEU A 18 -6.11 -1.33 -21.86
C LEU A 18 -5.84 -2.79 -22.18
N ASP A 19 -4.55 -3.14 -22.21
CA ASP A 19 -4.11 -4.52 -22.41
C ASP A 19 -4.43 -5.38 -21.20
N LEU A 20 -5.31 -6.37 -21.39
CA LEU A 20 -5.67 -7.36 -20.40
C LEU A 20 -4.66 -8.50 -20.41
N ARG A 21 -4.01 -8.76 -19.27
CA ARG A 21 -3.07 -9.86 -19.09
C ARG A 21 -3.56 -10.74 -17.92
N PRO A 22 -4.29 -11.84 -18.18
CA PRO A 22 -4.77 -12.76 -17.14
C PRO A 22 -3.64 -13.19 -16.22
N GLY A 23 -3.88 -13.19 -14.90
CA GLY A 23 -2.85 -13.56 -13.92
C GLY A 23 -1.76 -12.51 -13.67
N PHE A 24 -1.74 -11.41 -14.43
CA PHE A 24 -0.64 -10.45 -14.37
C PHE A 24 -1.07 -9.00 -14.20
N GLY A 25 -2.09 -8.50 -14.90
CA GLY A 25 -2.54 -7.12 -14.72
C GLY A 25 -3.32 -6.51 -15.90
N ILE A 26 -3.48 -5.18 -15.87
CA ILE A 26 -4.14 -4.43 -16.93
C ILE A 26 -3.40 -3.12 -17.27
N GLY A 27 -3.18 -2.87 -18.56
CA GLY A 27 -2.50 -1.65 -19.01
C GLY A 27 -1.12 -1.49 -18.35
N PRO A 28 -0.82 -0.37 -17.67
CA PRO A 28 0.44 -0.18 -16.94
C PRO A 28 0.45 -0.85 -15.55
N PHE A 29 -0.69 -1.31 -15.04
CA PHE A 29 -0.81 -1.82 -13.68
C PHE A 29 -0.60 -3.33 -13.64
N SER A 30 0.34 -3.78 -12.83
CA SER A 30 0.71 -5.19 -12.70
C SER A 30 0.53 -5.67 -11.26
N LEU A 31 -0.05 -6.86 -11.09
CA LEU A 31 -0.22 -7.49 -9.79
C LEU A 31 1.13 -7.57 -9.07
N GLY A 32 1.11 -7.32 -7.77
CA GLY A 32 2.29 -7.25 -6.94
C GLY A 32 3.08 -5.95 -7.04
N MET A 33 2.71 -4.98 -7.89
CA MET A 33 3.37 -3.68 -7.90
C MET A 33 3.08 -2.90 -6.60
N PRO A 34 4.06 -2.17 -6.04
CA PRO A 34 3.85 -1.24 -4.93
C PRO A 34 2.87 -0.12 -5.28
N ILE A 35 2.16 0.40 -4.27
CA ILE A 35 1.22 1.50 -4.46
C ILE A 35 1.88 2.78 -5.01
N CYS A 36 3.13 3.06 -4.63
CA CYS A 36 3.85 4.23 -5.13
C CYS A 36 4.18 4.16 -6.61
N GLU A 37 4.47 2.96 -7.13
CA GLU A 37 4.62 2.77 -8.58
C GLU A 37 3.29 3.01 -9.30
N ALA A 38 2.16 2.59 -8.71
CA ALA A 38 0.86 2.84 -9.31
C ALA A 38 0.54 4.35 -9.36
N PHE A 39 0.83 5.10 -8.29
CA PHE A 39 0.72 6.55 -8.32
C PHE A 39 1.64 7.19 -9.37
N ALA A 40 2.89 6.73 -9.49
CA ALA A 40 3.80 7.23 -10.52
C ALA A 40 3.26 7.00 -11.95
N GLN A 41 2.66 5.84 -12.22
CA GLN A 41 2.01 5.56 -13.53
C GLN A 41 0.82 6.49 -13.79
N ILE A 42 0.02 6.77 -12.76
CA ILE A 42 -1.13 7.68 -12.85
C ILE A 42 -0.66 9.10 -13.16
N GLU A 43 0.34 9.59 -12.42
CA GLU A 43 0.90 10.94 -12.55
C GLU A 43 1.59 11.18 -13.89
N GLN A 44 2.14 10.13 -14.51
CA GLN A 44 2.72 10.20 -15.86
C GLN A 44 1.66 10.39 -16.96
N GLN A 45 0.39 10.06 -16.70
CA GLN A 45 -0.69 10.14 -17.69
C GLN A 45 -1.89 10.96 -17.18
N PRO A 46 -1.70 12.25 -16.85
CA PRO A 46 -2.76 13.07 -16.23
C PRO A 46 -3.93 13.35 -17.17
N ASN A 47 -3.73 13.26 -18.48
CA ASN A 47 -4.82 13.42 -19.46
C ASN A 47 -5.70 12.15 -19.56
N VAL A 48 -5.16 10.99 -19.20
CA VAL A 48 -5.90 9.72 -19.18
C VAL A 48 -6.59 9.58 -17.83
N TYR A 49 -5.84 9.75 -16.74
CA TYR A 49 -6.34 9.55 -15.38
C TYR A 49 -6.64 10.90 -14.69
N ASP A 50 -7.62 11.64 -15.21
CA ASP A 50 -8.03 12.96 -14.65
C ASP A 50 -8.71 12.84 -13.27
N VAL A 51 -9.58 11.83 -13.10
CA VAL A 51 -10.31 11.59 -11.84
C VAL A 51 -9.88 10.28 -11.22
N VAL A 52 -9.21 10.38 -10.07
CA VAL A 52 -8.77 9.25 -9.27
C VAL A 52 -9.18 9.46 -7.82
N HIS A 53 -9.80 8.44 -7.22
CA HIS A 53 -10.15 8.45 -5.80
C HIS A 53 -9.32 7.42 -5.05
N VAL A 54 -8.69 7.84 -3.95
CA VAL A 54 -8.02 6.93 -3.02
C VAL A 54 -8.98 6.69 -1.84
N LYS A 55 -9.32 5.43 -1.59
CA LYS A 55 -10.21 5.02 -0.50
C LYS A 55 -9.46 4.09 0.43
N TYR A 56 -9.57 4.32 1.73
CA TYR A 56 -8.99 3.51 2.78
C TYR A 56 -9.87 3.62 4.03
N TYR A 57 -9.70 2.69 4.96
CA TYR A 57 -10.44 2.75 6.23
C TYR A 57 -9.61 3.49 7.29
N ASP A 58 -9.95 4.75 7.55
CA ASP A 58 -9.16 5.64 8.41
C ASP A 58 -9.00 5.13 9.84
N GLU A 59 -10.07 4.58 10.44
CA GLU A 59 -10.04 4.07 11.82
C GLU A 59 -9.18 2.81 11.98
N GLU A 60 -9.23 1.89 11.02
CA GLU A 60 -8.42 0.67 11.01
C GLU A 60 -7.80 0.42 9.63
N PRO A 61 -6.69 1.11 9.29
CA PRO A 61 -6.08 1.07 7.96
C PRO A 61 -5.63 -0.32 7.51
N LEU A 62 -5.39 -1.24 8.44
CA LEU A 62 -4.97 -2.63 8.15
C LEU A 62 -6.13 -3.60 7.89
N LYS A 63 -7.39 -3.18 8.09
CA LYS A 63 -8.55 -4.08 8.04
C LYS A 63 -9.13 -4.26 6.64
N LEU A 64 -9.09 -3.22 5.83
CA LEU A 64 -9.65 -3.19 4.48
C LEU A 64 -8.57 -2.76 3.49
N ASP A 65 -8.68 -3.24 2.25
CA ASP A 65 -7.78 -2.84 1.17
C ASP A 65 -7.72 -1.33 1.00
N ILE A 66 -6.55 -0.85 0.61
CA ILE A 66 -6.41 0.48 0.02
C ILE A 66 -6.86 0.38 -1.43
N VAL A 67 -7.84 1.19 -1.83
CA VAL A 67 -8.45 1.14 -3.15
C VAL A 67 -8.14 2.42 -3.91
N ILE A 68 -7.46 2.31 -5.04
CA ILE A 68 -7.36 3.38 -6.03
C ILE A 68 -8.47 3.15 -7.07
N SER A 69 -9.38 4.11 -7.18
CA SER A 69 -10.61 4.01 -7.98
C SER A 69 -10.58 4.98 -9.16
N PHE A 70 -10.88 4.47 -10.35
CA PHE A 70 -10.95 5.21 -11.60
C PHE A 70 -12.41 5.26 -12.07
N PRO A 71 -13.25 6.14 -11.47
CA PRO A 71 -14.69 6.19 -11.72
C PRO A 71 -15.03 6.39 -13.21
N ASP A 72 -14.28 7.24 -13.90
CA ASP A 72 -14.52 7.55 -15.31
C ASP A 72 -14.23 6.36 -16.24
N HIS A 73 -13.31 5.49 -15.82
CA HIS A 73 -12.85 4.33 -16.59
C HIS A 73 -13.44 3.00 -16.13
N GLY A 74 -14.13 2.95 -14.99
CA GLY A 74 -14.86 1.77 -14.56
C GLY A 74 -14.02 0.66 -13.91
N PHE A 75 -12.86 0.97 -13.31
CA PHE A 75 -12.05 -0.04 -12.61
C PHE A 75 -11.41 0.45 -11.29
N HIS A 76 -11.02 -0.51 -10.46
CA HIS A 76 -10.34 -0.35 -9.18
C HIS A 76 -9.04 -1.14 -9.16
N LEU A 77 -8.04 -0.57 -8.53
CA LEU A 77 -6.83 -1.25 -8.07
C LEU A 77 -6.94 -1.44 -6.55
N ARG A 78 -6.84 -2.68 -6.09
CA ARG A 78 -6.96 -3.05 -4.67
C ARG A 78 -5.62 -3.52 -4.14
N PHE A 79 -5.08 -2.75 -3.21
CA PHE A 79 -3.81 -3.00 -2.57
C PHE A 79 -4.04 -3.68 -1.23
N ASP A 80 -3.26 -4.71 -0.95
CA ASP A 80 -3.18 -5.30 0.37
C ASP A 80 -2.75 -4.23 1.39
N PRO A 81 -3.45 -4.05 2.52
CA PRO A 81 -3.19 -2.92 3.39
C PRO A 81 -1.89 -3.05 4.20
N TRP A 82 -1.40 -4.27 4.41
CA TRP A 82 -0.14 -4.51 5.12
C TRP A 82 1.07 -4.28 4.21
N SER A 83 1.13 -5.01 3.10
CA SER A 83 2.25 -4.99 2.15
C SER A 83 2.18 -3.82 1.18
N GLN A 84 1.02 -3.17 1.02
CA GLN A 84 0.78 -2.08 0.07
C GLN A 84 1.10 -2.43 -1.39
N ARG A 85 0.94 -3.71 -1.73
CA ARG A 85 1.12 -4.24 -3.07
C ARG A 85 -0.22 -4.59 -3.70
N LEU A 86 -0.32 -4.41 -5.01
CA LEU A 86 -1.54 -4.66 -5.76
C LEU A 86 -1.90 -6.15 -5.70
N ARG A 87 -3.04 -6.51 -5.10
CA ARG A 87 -3.49 -7.91 -4.99
C ARG A 87 -4.63 -8.28 -5.92
N LEU A 88 -5.42 -7.29 -6.34
CA LEU A 88 -6.61 -7.50 -7.16
C LEU A 88 -6.88 -6.27 -8.02
N ILE A 89 -7.21 -6.50 -9.28
CA ILE A 89 -7.75 -5.47 -10.18
C ILE A 89 -9.19 -5.84 -10.45
N GLU A 90 -10.10 -4.91 -10.19
CA GLU A 90 -11.54 -5.12 -10.30
C GLU A 90 -12.12 -4.12 -11.30
N ILE A 91 -12.62 -4.60 -12.42
CA ILE A 91 -13.35 -3.81 -13.41
C ILE A 91 -14.83 -3.89 -13.03
N PHE A 92 -15.41 -2.76 -12.67
CA PHE A 92 -16.77 -2.66 -12.18
C PHE A 92 -17.77 -2.09 -13.17
N ASP A 93 -17.29 -1.42 -14.21
CA ASP A 93 -18.11 -0.97 -15.33
C ASP A 93 -17.41 -1.33 -16.65
N VAL A 94 -17.72 -2.54 -17.13
CA VAL A 94 -17.14 -3.12 -18.33
C VAL A 94 -17.55 -2.37 -19.61
N LYS A 95 -18.58 -1.51 -19.54
CA LYS A 95 -19.00 -0.67 -20.68
C LYS A 95 -18.10 0.57 -20.84
N ARG A 96 -17.40 0.98 -19.78
CA ARG A 96 -16.48 2.14 -19.82
C ARG A 96 -15.07 1.75 -20.25
N LEU A 97 -14.66 0.53 -19.92
CA LEU A 97 -13.31 0.03 -20.22
C LEU A 97 -13.33 -0.97 -21.37
N GLN A 98 -12.61 -0.66 -22.45
CA GLN A 98 -12.32 -1.62 -23.50
C GLN A 98 -11.03 -2.38 -23.16
N MET A 99 -11.11 -3.70 -23.11
CA MET A 99 -9.96 -4.56 -22.83
C MET A 99 -9.47 -5.21 -24.11
N ARG A 100 -8.14 -5.21 -24.30
CA ARG A 100 -7.49 -5.92 -25.40
C ARG A 100 -6.84 -7.19 -24.87
N TYR A 101 -7.23 -8.34 -25.40
CA TYR A 101 -6.59 -9.63 -25.12
C TYR A 101 -6.09 -10.22 -26.44
N ALA A 102 -4.76 -10.43 -26.52
CA ALA A 102 -4.08 -10.73 -27.77
C ALA A 102 -4.47 -9.71 -28.87
N THR A 103 -5.16 -10.16 -29.92
CA THR A 103 -5.61 -9.29 -31.04
C THR A 103 -7.08 -8.89 -30.95
N ALA A 104 -7.82 -9.38 -29.96
CA ALA A 104 -9.26 -9.17 -29.83
C ALA A 104 -9.59 -8.12 -28.77
N LEU A 105 -10.76 -7.50 -28.92
CA LEU A 105 -11.30 -6.50 -28.02
C LEU A 105 -12.57 -7.03 -27.34
N ILE A 106 -12.72 -6.73 -26.05
CA ILE A 106 -13.90 -7.11 -25.27
C ILE A 106 -14.25 -5.98 -24.29
N GLY A 107 -15.55 -5.71 -24.10
CA GLY A 107 -16.02 -4.58 -23.31
C GLY A 107 -15.96 -3.25 -24.08
N GLY A 108 -16.16 -2.16 -23.34
CA GLY A 108 -16.33 -0.82 -23.89
C GLY A 108 -17.76 -0.54 -24.38
N PRO A 109 -17.99 0.65 -24.96
CA PRO A 109 -19.32 1.13 -25.30
C PRO A 109 -19.92 0.42 -26.52
N SER A 110 -19.07 -0.15 -27.39
CA SER A 110 -19.47 -0.74 -28.67
C SER A 110 -19.47 -2.27 -28.67
N THR A 111 -18.82 -2.91 -27.71
CA THR A 111 -18.66 -4.37 -27.67
C THR A 111 -19.07 -4.91 -26.31
N LEU A 112 -20.23 -5.55 -26.23
CA LEU A 112 -20.68 -6.19 -24.99
C LEU A 112 -19.84 -7.42 -24.68
N ALA A 113 -19.42 -7.54 -23.43
CA ALA A 113 -18.75 -8.73 -22.92
C ALA A 113 -19.80 -9.76 -22.47
N THR A 114 -20.46 -10.40 -23.43
CA THR A 114 -21.45 -11.45 -23.17
C THR A 114 -20.79 -12.76 -22.76
N PHE A 115 -21.54 -13.67 -22.15
CA PHE A 115 -21.04 -15.01 -21.80
C PHE A 115 -20.51 -15.74 -23.04
N VAL A 116 -21.25 -15.70 -24.15
CA VAL A 116 -20.80 -16.26 -25.45
C VAL A 116 -19.50 -15.61 -25.93
N ALA A 117 -19.39 -14.28 -25.89
CA ALA A 117 -18.21 -13.57 -26.35
C ALA A 117 -16.97 -13.90 -25.48
N VAL A 118 -17.15 -14.01 -24.17
CA VAL A 118 -16.09 -14.45 -23.24
C VAL A 118 -15.66 -15.88 -23.56
N TYR A 119 -16.61 -16.80 -23.73
CA TYR A 119 -16.31 -18.20 -24.03
C TYR A 119 -15.63 -18.38 -25.39
N ALA A 120 -16.05 -17.62 -26.40
CA ALA A 120 -15.43 -17.61 -27.72
C ALA A 120 -14.00 -17.04 -27.69
N LEU A 121 -13.73 -16.08 -26.81
CA LEU A 121 -12.43 -15.41 -26.71
C LEU A 121 -11.41 -16.21 -25.89
N PHE A 122 -11.81 -16.74 -24.75
CA PHE A 122 -10.91 -17.42 -23.80
C PHE A 122 -10.99 -18.95 -23.87
N GLY A 123 -11.94 -19.48 -24.64
CA GLY A 123 -12.15 -20.91 -24.77
C GLY A 123 -12.96 -21.50 -23.60
N PRO A 124 -13.17 -22.84 -23.66
CA PRO A 124 -13.88 -23.55 -22.62
C PRO A 124 -13.12 -23.55 -21.29
N THR A 125 -13.88 -23.55 -20.20
CA THR A 125 -13.36 -23.61 -18.83
C THR A 125 -14.28 -24.46 -17.95
N TYR A 126 -13.85 -24.78 -16.74
CA TYR A 126 -14.65 -25.50 -15.76
C TYR A 126 -15.92 -24.71 -15.39
N PRO A 127 -17.00 -25.40 -14.99
CA PRO A 127 -18.20 -24.75 -14.47
C PRO A 127 -17.89 -23.72 -13.38
N GLY A 128 -18.54 -22.57 -13.50
CA GLY A 128 -18.47 -21.45 -12.58
C GLY A 128 -19.20 -21.70 -11.24
N ILE A 129 -19.23 -20.67 -10.41
CA ILE A 129 -19.89 -20.70 -9.09
C ILE A 129 -21.03 -19.68 -9.08
N TYR A 130 -22.24 -20.16 -8.85
CA TYR A 130 -23.41 -19.32 -8.66
C TYR A 130 -23.58 -18.90 -7.19
N ASP A 131 -23.57 -17.59 -6.95
CA ASP A 131 -23.93 -16.97 -5.68
C ASP A 131 -25.43 -16.65 -5.70
N LYS A 132 -26.23 -17.47 -5.00
CA LYS A 132 -27.69 -17.34 -4.95
C LYS A 132 -28.13 -16.05 -4.25
N ASP A 133 -27.40 -15.60 -3.23
CA ASP A 133 -27.76 -14.41 -2.45
C ASP A 133 -27.60 -13.13 -3.29
N ARG A 134 -26.65 -13.15 -4.23
CA ARG A 134 -26.38 -12.02 -5.13
C ARG A 134 -27.02 -12.16 -6.52
N GLY A 135 -27.45 -13.36 -6.89
CA GLY A 135 -27.87 -13.66 -8.26
C GLY A 135 -26.74 -13.52 -9.26
N ILE A 136 -25.50 -13.88 -8.89
CA ILE A 136 -24.31 -13.70 -9.72
C ILE A 136 -23.63 -15.05 -9.99
N TYR A 137 -23.44 -15.37 -11.26
CA TYR A 137 -22.63 -16.49 -11.71
C TYR A 137 -21.19 -16.04 -11.99
N ASN A 138 -20.21 -16.61 -11.30
CA ASN A 138 -18.79 -16.30 -11.49
C ASN A 138 -18.15 -17.40 -12.37
N LEU A 139 -17.66 -17.04 -13.55
CA LEU A 139 -16.89 -17.90 -14.46
C LEU A 139 -15.39 -17.65 -14.25
N PHE A 140 -14.58 -18.72 -14.19
CA PHE A 140 -13.17 -18.62 -13.82
C PHE A 140 -12.25 -19.08 -14.95
N TYR A 141 -11.14 -18.36 -15.11
CA TYR A 141 -9.98 -18.71 -15.92
C TYR A 141 -8.72 -18.53 -15.04
N PRO A 142 -7.56 -19.08 -15.43
CA PRO A 142 -6.31 -18.85 -14.71
C PRO A 142 -6.01 -17.34 -14.58
N GLY A 143 -6.17 -16.80 -13.36
CA GLY A 143 -5.89 -15.41 -13.02
C GLY A 143 -6.89 -14.37 -13.57
N LEU A 144 -8.07 -14.81 -13.98
CA LEU A 144 -9.14 -13.96 -14.51
C LEU A 144 -10.51 -14.54 -14.16
N SER A 145 -11.49 -13.70 -13.84
CA SER A 145 -12.87 -14.15 -13.68
C SER A 145 -13.87 -13.12 -14.16
N PHE A 146 -15.03 -13.61 -14.59
CA PHE A 146 -16.14 -12.82 -15.10
C PHE A 146 -17.38 -13.12 -14.26
N ALA A 147 -18.05 -12.07 -13.78
CA ALA A 147 -19.29 -12.19 -13.04
C ALA A 147 -20.46 -11.80 -13.93
N PHE A 148 -21.47 -12.66 -13.99
CA PHE A 148 -22.65 -12.53 -14.82
C PHE A 148 -23.88 -12.46 -13.92
N PRO A 149 -24.66 -11.37 -13.94
CA PRO A 149 -25.93 -11.31 -13.23
C PRO A 149 -26.92 -12.25 -13.92
N ILE A 150 -27.56 -13.11 -13.13
CA ILE A 150 -28.55 -14.07 -13.61
C ILE A 150 -29.93 -13.58 -13.15
N PRO A 151 -30.87 -13.31 -14.07
CA PRO A 151 -32.25 -12.99 -13.72
C PRO A 151 -32.88 -14.09 -12.87
N SER A 152 -33.71 -13.73 -11.89
CA SER A 152 -34.32 -14.69 -10.95
C SER A 152 -35.10 -15.81 -11.64
N GLN A 153 -35.72 -15.53 -12.79
CA GLN A 153 -36.43 -16.50 -13.62
C GLN A 153 -35.55 -17.63 -14.19
N TYR A 154 -34.22 -17.45 -14.22
CA TYR A 154 -33.25 -18.44 -14.69
C TYR A 154 -32.35 -18.97 -13.56
N ALA A 155 -32.65 -18.65 -12.30
CA ALA A 155 -31.85 -19.07 -11.15
C ALA A 155 -31.82 -20.60 -10.98
N ASP A 156 -32.91 -21.28 -11.35
CA ASP A 156 -33.05 -22.74 -11.28
C ASP A 156 -32.11 -23.46 -12.27
N CYS A 157 -31.79 -22.82 -13.41
CA CYS A 157 -30.81 -23.34 -14.38
C CYS A 157 -29.39 -23.40 -13.79
N CYS A 158 -29.12 -22.68 -12.70
CA CYS A 158 -27.82 -22.59 -12.05
C CYS A 158 -27.76 -23.39 -10.73
N HIS A 159 -28.77 -24.22 -10.44
CA HIS A 159 -28.91 -24.89 -9.14
C HIS A 159 -28.00 -26.10 -8.94
N ASP A 160 -27.65 -26.81 -10.01
CA ASP A 160 -26.69 -27.89 -9.92
C ASP A 160 -25.27 -27.34 -9.98
N ARG A 161 -24.45 -27.66 -8.98
CA ARG A 161 -23.03 -27.28 -8.91
C ARG A 161 -22.20 -27.80 -10.09
N GLU A 162 -22.76 -28.72 -10.87
CA GLU A 162 -22.20 -29.33 -12.07
C GLU A 162 -22.88 -28.85 -13.37
N ALA A 163 -23.98 -28.08 -13.28
CA ALA A 163 -24.65 -27.58 -14.47
C ALA A 163 -23.81 -26.48 -15.12
N GLU A 164 -23.39 -26.73 -16.36
CA GLU A 164 -22.91 -25.71 -17.27
C GLU A 164 -24.00 -24.63 -17.41
N LEU A 165 -23.66 -23.36 -17.15
CA LEU A 165 -24.56 -22.28 -17.51
C LEU A 165 -24.74 -22.36 -19.03
N PRO A 166 -25.98 -22.52 -19.54
CA PRO A 166 -26.17 -22.53 -20.98
C PRO A 166 -25.71 -21.18 -21.54
N LEU A 167 -24.97 -21.25 -22.66
CA LEU A 167 -24.40 -20.08 -23.34
C LEU A 167 -25.46 -18.99 -23.64
N GLU A 168 -26.69 -19.42 -23.84
CA GLU A 168 -27.89 -18.61 -24.06
C GLU A 168 -29.02 -19.09 -23.15
N PHE A 169 -29.82 -18.15 -22.65
CA PHE A 169 -31.06 -18.44 -21.94
C PHE A 169 -32.14 -18.93 -22.94
N PRO A 170 -33.23 -19.57 -22.45
CA PRO A 170 -34.32 -20.05 -23.31
C PRO A 170 -34.99 -18.99 -24.20
N ASP A 171 -34.81 -17.70 -23.89
CA ASP A 171 -35.31 -16.58 -24.67
C ASP A 171 -34.34 -16.11 -25.78
N GLY A 172 -33.20 -16.79 -25.94
CA GLY A 172 -32.14 -16.46 -26.90
C GLY A 172 -31.22 -15.32 -26.44
N THR A 173 -31.40 -14.80 -25.22
CA THR A 173 -30.49 -13.78 -24.67
C THR A 173 -29.29 -14.43 -23.99
N THR A 174 -28.15 -13.72 -23.94
CA THR A 174 -26.96 -14.18 -23.24
C THR A 174 -26.60 -13.18 -22.14
N PRO A 175 -26.23 -13.65 -20.92
CA PRO A 175 -25.91 -12.73 -19.84
C PRO A 175 -24.66 -11.91 -20.16
N VAL A 176 -24.70 -10.63 -19.79
CA VAL A 176 -23.59 -9.68 -19.99
C VAL A 176 -22.82 -9.54 -18.70
N THR A 177 -21.49 -9.64 -18.75
CA THR A 177 -20.69 -9.51 -17.53
C THR A 177 -20.83 -8.13 -16.90
N CYS A 178 -20.96 -8.09 -15.58
CA CYS A 178 -21.04 -6.87 -14.79
C CYS A 178 -19.74 -6.56 -14.04
N ARG A 179 -18.87 -7.56 -13.86
CA ARG A 179 -17.60 -7.46 -13.12
C ARG A 179 -16.55 -8.35 -13.76
N VAL A 180 -15.33 -7.85 -13.84
CA VAL A 180 -14.15 -8.65 -14.22
C VAL A 180 -13.08 -8.50 -13.14
N SER A 181 -12.52 -9.61 -12.69
CA SER A 181 -11.46 -9.63 -11.68
C SER A 181 -10.19 -10.22 -12.27
N ILE A 182 -9.06 -9.52 -12.09
CA ILE A 182 -7.72 -9.99 -12.48
C ILE A 182 -6.93 -10.17 -11.20
N TYR A 183 -6.40 -11.37 -11.00
CA TYR A 183 -5.79 -11.80 -9.74
C TYR A 183 -4.68 -12.81 -10.00
N ASP A 184 -3.82 -13.01 -9.01
CA ASP A 184 -2.70 -13.94 -9.12
C ASP A 184 -3.19 -15.39 -9.20
N SER A 185 -2.66 -16.16 -10.17
CA SER A 185 -3.09 -17.54 -10.41
C SER A 185 -2.24 -18.59 -9.68
N SER A 186 -1.24 -18.22 -8.88
CA SER A 186 -0.29 -19.18 -8.31
C SER A 186 -0.92 -20.09 -7.25
N ALA A 187 -1.99 -19.63 -6.60
CA ALA A 187 -2.65 -20.33 -5.50
C ALA A 187 -3.95 -21.05 -5.89
N ASP A 188 -4.28 -21.16 -7.20
CA ASP A 188 -5.57 -21.68 -7.72
C ASP A 188 -6.81 -21.11 -7.00
N ASN A 189 -6.71 -19.84 -6.58
CA ASN A 189 -7.76 -19.18 -5.83
C ASN A 189 -8.88 -18.74 -6.78
N LYS A 190 -10.09 -19.30 -6.60
CA LYS A 190 -11.29 -18.82 -7.31
C LYS A 190 -11.75 -17.46 -6.78
N VAL A 191 -11.15 -16.39 -7.29
CA VAL A 191 -11.49 -15.00 -6.97
C VAL A 191 -12.64 -14.52 -7.84
N GLY A 192 -13.66 -13.92 -7.23
CA GLY A 192 -14.87 -13.43 -7.90
C GLY A 192 -15.48 -12.28 -7.11
N VAL A 193 -16.78 -12.06 -7.25
CA VAL A 193 -17.51 -11.00 -6.53
C VAL A 193 -17.89 -11.44 -5.11
N GLY A 194 -18.07 -10.48 -4.19
CA GLY A 194 -18.56 -10.75 -2.84
C GLY A 194 -17.50 -11.39 -1.95
N SER A 195 -17.85 -12.47 -1.25
CA SER A 195 -16.93 -13.17 -0.33
C SER A 195 -15.72 -13.77 -1.06
N LEU A 196 -15.84 -14.06 -2.36
CA LEU A 196 -14.73 -14.58 -3.17
C LEU A 196 -13.62 -13.55 -3.41
N MET A 197 -13.87 -12.25 -3.23
CA MET A 197 -12.84 -11.22 -3.37
C MET A 197 -11.72 -11.36 -2.34
N ALA A 198 -12.06 -11.84 -1.14
CA ALA A 198 -11.10 -12.05 -0.06
C ALA A 198 -10.05 -13.14 -0.37
N LYS A 199 -10.31 -13.99 -1.38
CA LYS A 199 -9.37 -15.02 -1.84
C LYS A 199 -8.22 -14.49 -2.70
N ALA A 200 -8.27 -13.22 -3.13
CA ALA A 200 -7.19 -12.64 -3.91
C ALA A 200 -5.96 -12.41 -3.04
N CYS A 201 -4.84 -13.03 -3.41
CA CYS A 201 -3.57 -12.93 -2.70
C CYS A 201 -2.60 -12.01 -3.45
N VAL A 202 -1.66 -11.44 -2.70
CA VAL A 202 -0.54 -10.69 -3.29
C VAL A 202 0.43 -11.71 -3.92
N PRO A 203 0.88 -11.51 -5.16
CA PRO A 203 1.93 -12.36 -5.75
C PRO A 203 3.20 -12.38 -4.88
N PRO A 204 3.90 -13.51 -4.77
CA PRO A 204 5.15 -13.59 -4.00
C PRO A 204 6.20 -12.60 -4.53
N LEU A 205 7.10 -12.15 -3.66
CA LEU A 205 8.24 -11.33 -4.07
C LEU A 205 9.30 -12.20 -4.77
N PRO A 206 10.03 -11.67 -5.75
CA PRO A 206 11.22 -12.32 -6.29
C PRO A 206 12.26 -12.59 -5.20
N ALA A 207 13.06 -13.65 -5.37
CA ALA A 207 14.17 -13.95 -4.45
C ALA A 207 15.16 -12.76 -4.38
N GLY A 208 15.56 -12.38 -3.17
CA GLY A 208 16.46 -11.24 -2.93
C GLY A 208 15.81 -9.87 -3.07
N SER A 209 14.48 -9.78 -3.22
CA SER A 209 13.76 -8.51 -3.17
C SER A 209 13.99 -7.78 -1.85
N LEU A 210 14.31 -6.48 -1.95
CA LEU A 210 14.49 -5.58 -0.81
C LEU A 210 13.18 -4.90 -0.37
N TYR A 211 12.09 -5.10 -1.12
CA TYR A 211 10.79 -4.52 -0.79
C TYR A 211 10.29 -5.01 0.57
N MET A 212 10.06 -4.09 1.51
CA MET A 212 9.68 -4.39 2.89
C MET A 212 10.61 -5.42 3.58
N GLU A 213 11.90 -5.37 3.24
CA GLU A 213 12.94 -6.06 4.01
C GLU A 213 12.78 -5.75 5.51
N GLU A 214 12.85 -6.80 6.33
CA GLU A 214 12.72 -6.64 7.77
C GLU A 214 13.97 -5.95 8.33
N VAL A 215 13.76 -4.91 9.13
CA VAL A 215 14.80 -4.11 9.77
C VAL A 215 14.75 -4.34 11.27
N GLN A 216 15.72 -5.08 11.79
CA GLN A 216 15.88 -5.34 13.20
C GLN A 216 16.53 -4.12 13.86
N VAL A 217 15.84 -3.52 14.83
CA VAL A 217 16.29 -2.33 15.53
C VAL A 217 16.90 -2.72 16.87
N LYS A 218 18.16 -2.36 17.10
CA LYS A 218 18.78 -2.40 18.44
C LYS A 218 18.90 -0.97 18.96
N LEU A 219 18.15 -0.66 20.01
CA LEU A 219 18.03 0.71 20.52
C LEU A 219 19.38 1.28 20.96
N GLY A 220 19.68 2.49 20.50
CA GLY A 220 20.94 3.17 20.81
C GLY A 220 22.20 2.55 20.18
N GLU A 221 22.08 1.45 19.42
CA GLU A 221 23.20 0.73 18.82
C GLU A 221 23.19 0.78 17.29
N GLU A 222 22.26 0.09 16.63
CA GLU A 222 22.31 -0.14 15.18
C GLU A 222 20.96 -0.54 14.55
N LEU A 223 20.91 -0.43 13.22
CA LEU A 223 19.92 -1.09 12.37
C LEU A 223 20.53 -2.31 11.68
N TRP A 224 19.84 -3.44 11.70
CA TRP A 224 20.23 -4.67 11.00
C TRP A 224 19.22 -5.05 9.93
N PHE A 225 19.69 -5.18 8.68
CA PHE A 225 18.90 -5.53 7.50
C PHE A 225 18.97 -7.04 7.23
N THR A 226 17.82 -7.71 7.19
CA THR A 226 17.74 -9.19 7.23
C THR A 226 18.02 -9.88 5.90
N VAL A 227 17.72 -9.27 4.76
CA VAL A 227 17.91 -9.88 3.43
C VAL A 227 19.37 -9.77 3.01
N GLY A 228 19.98 -8.60 3.20
CA GLY A 228 21.38 -8.38 2.84
C GLY A 228 22.39 -8.58 3.97
N GLY A 229 21.94 -8.72 5.22
CA GLY A 229 22.82 -8.93 6.39
C GLY A 229 23.62 -7.69 6.80
N GLN A 230 23.27 -6.50 6.32
CA GLN A 230 24.01 -5.27 6.60
C GLN A 230 23.68 -4.71 7.98
N HIS A 231 24.68 -4.10 8.62
CA HIS A 231 24.56 -3.43 9.92
C HIS A 231 24.94 -1.96 9.78
N ILE A 232 24.08 -1.07 10.28
CA ILE A 232 24.30 0.37 10.26
C ILE A 232 24.26 0.91 11.70
N PRO A 233 25.42 1.03 12.36
CA PRO A 233 25.48 1.55 13.72
C PRO A 233 25.33 3.07 13.80
N PHE A 234 24.90 3.58 14.96
CA PHE A 234 25.08 4.99 15.29
C PHE A 234 26.56 5.37 15.20
N GLY A 235 26.84 6.60 14.79
CA GLY A 235 28.23 7.02 14.55
C GLY A 235 28.88 6.46 13.28
N ALA A 236 28.18 5.74 12.40
CA ALA A 236 28.72 5.43 11.07
C ALA A 236 28.90 6.71 10.23
N SER A 237 29.85 6.69 9.30
CA SER A 237 30.04 7.79 8.33
C SER A 237 29.18 7.59 7.08
N PRO A 238 28.96 8.63 6.26
CA PRO A 238 28.30 8.50 4.97
C PRO A 238 28.94 7.45 4.06
N GLN A 239 30.27 7.30 4.10
CA GLN A 239 31.00 6.31 3.30
C GLN A 239 30.68 4.88 3.74
N ASP A 240 30.56 4.65 5.05
CA ASP A 240 30.17 3.34 5.59
C ASP A 240 28.75 2.99 5.13
N VAL A 241 27.82 3.94 5.26
CA VAL A 241 26.43 3.77 4.82
C VAL A 241 26.32 3.48 3.33
N TRP A 242 27.08 4.16 2.48
CA TRP A 242 27.07 3.91 1.05
C TRP A 242 27.65 2.56 0.67
N THR A 243 28.62 2.06 1.44
CA THR A 243 29.22 0.74 1.23
C THR A 243 28.19 -0.35 1.48
N GLU A 244 27.39 -0.19 2.53
CA GLU A 244 26.38 -1.18 2.94
C GLU A 244 25.05 -1.07 2.16
N LEU A 245 24.52 0.14 2.00
CA LEU A 245 23.16 0.37 1.48
C LEU A 245 23.13 0.94 0.06
N GLY A 246 24.27 1.40 -0.46
CA GLY A 246 24.34 2.15 -1.70
C GLY A 246 23.97 3.63 -1.53
N ARG A 247 23.75 4.31 -2.65
CA ARG A 247 23.42 5.74 -2.64
C ARG A 247 21.98 5.97 -2.17
N PRO A 248 21.73 7.02 -1.37
CA PRO A 248 20.37 7.40 -0.99
C PRO A 248 19.58 7.90 -2.19
N CYS A 249 18.26 7.82 -2.10
CA CYS A 249 17.35 8.35 -3.11
C CYS A 249 17.34 9.89 -3.12
N GLY A 250 17.54 10.52 -1.95
CA GLY A 250 17.57 11.97 -1.79
C GLY A 250 18.53 12.41 -0.68
N ILE A 251 18.99 13.67 -0.77
CA ILE A 251 19.80 14.32 0.26
C ILE A 251 19.18 15.69 0.57
N HIS A 252 18.87 15.96 1.84
CA HIS A 252 18.26 17.22 2.28
C HIS A 252 19.03 17.85 3.43
N GLN A 253 19.30 19.15 3.36
CA GLN A 253 19.88 19.90 4.47
C GLN A 253 18.81 20.27 5.50
N LYS A 254 19.09 20.04 6.78
CA LYS A 254 18.25 20.47 7.89
C LYS A 254 18.49 21.96 8.12
N GLN A 255 17.71 22.84 7.48
CA GLN A 255 18.00 24.29 7.52
C GLN A 255 17.74 24.93 8.89
N VAL A 256 16.77 24.43 9.66
CA VAL A 256 16.38 25.00 10.96
C VAL A 256 16.17 23.89 11.97
N ASP A 257 16.80 24.02 13.14
CA ASP A 257 16.54 23.13 14.28
C ASP A 257 15.76 23.88 15.36
N GLN A 258 14.42 23.82 15.28
CA GLN A 258 13.54 24.50 16.23
C GLN A 258 13.66 23.96 17.66
N MET A 259 14.19 22.75 17.83
CA MET A 259 14.38 22.09 19.13
C MET A 259 15.67 22.49 19.85
N VAL A 260 16.48 23.40 19.28
CA VAL A 260 17.72 23.90 19.92
C VAL A 260 17.47 24.52 21.30
N ILE A 261 16.29 25.08 21.55
CA ILE A 261 15.93 25.65 22.86
C ILE A 261 15.93 24.61 24.00
N HIS A 262 15.78 23.32 23.68
CA HIS A 262 15.77 22.22 24.65
C HIS A 262 17.15 21.57 24.82
N SER A 263 18.15 21.98 24.02
CA SER A 263 19.52 21.48 24.09
C SER A 263 20.31 22.29 25.11
N ALA A 264 20.11 22.02 26.41
CA ALA A 264 20.80 22.73 27.50
C ALA A 264 22.33 22.52 27.50
N SER A 265 22.82 21.50 26.79
CA SER A 265 24.20 21.01 26.81
C SER A 265 24.95 21.17 25.48
N ASP A 266 24.35 21.75 24.44
CA ASP A 266 25.00 21.89 23.12
C ASP A 266 25.92 23.13 23.12
N PRO A 267 27.25 22.96 22.97
CA PRO A 267 28.21 24.06 23.00
C PRO A 267 28.18 24.94 21.73
N ARG A 268 27.35 24.62 20.73
CA ARG A 268 27.22 25.42 19.51
C ARG A 268 26.67 26.83 19.83
N PRO A 269 27.13 27.89 19.14
CA PRO A 269 26.52 29.20 19.25
C PRO A 269 25.02 29.07 18.97
N ARG A 270 24.18 29.88 19.65
CA ARG A 270 22.71 29.95 19.46
C ARG A 270 22.32 30.52 18.09
N THR A 271 22.86 29.96 17.01
CA THR A 271 22.46 30.20 15.63
C THR A 271 21.49 29.10 15.25
N THR A 272 20.34 29.46 14.68
CA THR A 272 19.30 28.53 14.22
C THR A 272 19.73 27.68 13.01
N LEU A 273 20.89 27.98 12.42
CA LEU A 273 21.47 27.27 11.28
C LEU A 273 22.05 25.93 11.75
N CYS A 274 21.39 24.85 11.34
CA CYS A 274 21.84 23.49 11.57
C CYS A 274 22.59 23.00 10.32
N GLY A 275 23.80 22.46 10.50
CA GLY A 275 24.58 21.87 9.41
C GLY A 275 24.22 20.41 9.12
N ASP A 276 23.33 19.83 9.93
CA ASP A 276 22.93 18.43 9.81
C ASP A 276 22.19 18.19 8.49
N TYR A 277 22.27 16.98 7.97
CA TYR A 277 21.65 16.63 6.69
C TYR A 277 21.12 15.19 6.71
N PHE A 278 20.05 14.98 5.94
CA PHE A 278 19.37 13.70 5.81
C PHE A 278 19.83 12.99 4.55
N TYR A 279 20.06 11.68 4.67
CA TYR A 279 19.99 10.74 3.56
C TYR A 279 18.62 10.08 3.59
N ASN A 280 17.86 10.22 2.50
CA ASN A 280 16.53 9.66 2.37
C ASN A 280 16.59 8.37 1.54
N TYR A 281 16.18 7.25 2.13
CA TYR A 281 16.00 5.97 1.43
C TYR A 281 14.51 5.70 1.22
N PHE A 282 13.88 6.48 0.34
CA PHE A 282 12.43 6.41 0.07
C PHE A 282 11.95 4.98 -0.22
N THR A 283 12.72 4.19 -0.97
CA THR A 283 12.40 2.81 -1.33
C THR A 283 12.61 1.79 -0.20
N ARG A 284 13.28 2.18 0.89
CA ARG A 284 13.46 1.35 2.09
C ARG A 284 12.64 1.86 3.28
N GLY A 285 12.02 3.03 3.15
CA GLY A 285 11.13 3.60 4.15
C GLY A 285 11.81 4.25 5.34
N PHE A 286 13.06 4.68 5.23
CA PHE A 286 13.75 5.35 6.33
C PHE A 286 14.68 6.47 5.90
N ASP A 287 14.98 7.33 6.86
CA ASP A 287 15.96 8.41 6.76
C ASP A 287 17.09 8.24 7.78
N ILE A 288 18.27 8.72 7.40
CA ILE A 288 19.43 8.81 8.28
C ILE A 288 19.81 10.28 8.43
N LEU A 289 19.82 10.79 9.66
CA LEU A 289 20.31 12.13 9.98
C LEU A 289 21.79 12.06 10.36
N PHE A 290 22.61 12.80 9.63
CA PHE A 290 24.03 12.98 9.92
C PHE A 290 24.28 14.30 10.63
N ASP A 291 25.23 14.28 11.55
CA ASP A 291 25.80 15.48 12.15
C ASP A 291 26.52 16.33 11.12
N GLY A 292 26.24 17.64 11.12
CA GLY A 292 26.86 18.58 10.19
C GLY A 292 28.35 18.83 10.43
N GLN A 293 28.88 18.52 11.62
CA GLN A 293 30.29 18.76 11.96
C GLN A 293 31.11 17.48 11.85
N THR A 294 30.63 16.40 12.47
CA THR A 294 31.36 15.13 12.53
C THR A 294 31.06 14.23 11.34
N HIS A 295 29.98 14.49 10.58
CA HIS A 295 29.47 13.61 9.52
C HIS A 295 29.26 12.18 10.03
N LYS A 296 28.60 12.08 11.18
CA LYS A 296 28.32 10.82 11.87
C LYS A 296 26.82 10.67 12.08
N ILE A 297 26.30 9.45 11.99
CA ILE A 297 24.86 9.20 12.20
C ILE A 297 24.47 9.61 13.61
N LYS A 298 23.42 10.45 13.71
CA LYS A 298 22.79 10.88 14.97
C LYS A 298 21.44 10.25 15.21
N LYS A 299 20.65 10.10 14.14
CA LYS A 299 19.26 9.63 14.21
C LYS A 299 18.88 8.79 13.00
N PHE A 300 17.97 7.85 13.23
CA PHE A 300 17.22 7.18 12.17
C PHE A 300 15.75 7.56 12.29
N VAL A 301 15.05 7.70 11.16
CA VAL A 301 13.59 7.90 11.12
C VAL A 301 13.01 6.79 10.26
N LEU A 302 12.16 5.94 10.84
CA LEU A 302 11.51 4.82 10.16
C LEU A 302 10.06 5.18 9.88
N HIS A 303 9.61 5.02 8.63
CA HIS A 303 8.29 5.42 8.15
C HIS A 303 7.38 4.22 7.92
N THR A 304 6.12 4.29 8.38
CA THR A 304 5.15 3.18 8.21
C THR A 304 4.26 3.35 6.98
N ASN A 305 4.27 4.52 6.34
CA ASN A 305 3.52 4.86 5.13
C ASN A 305 2.00 4.62 5.21
N TYR A 306 1.35 4.91 6.35
CA TYR A 306 -0.12 4.82 6.43
C TYR A 306 -0.81 5.95 5.63
N PRO A 307 -1.88 5.66 4.87
CA PRO A 307 -2.78 6.69 4.37
C PRO A 307 -3.31 7.55 5.51
N GLY A 308 -3.52 8.84 5.27
CA GLY A 308 -3.90 9.79 6.32
C GLY A 308 -2.71 10.39 7.07
N HIS A 309 -1.48 10.03 6.71
CA HIS A 309 -0.27 10.76 7.09
C HIS A 309 0.18 11.68 5.94
N ALA A 310 0.80 12.81 6.26
CA ALA A 310 1.24 13.78 5.25
C ALA A 310 2.37 13.24 4.36
N ASP A 311 3.22 12.35 4.89
CA ASP A 311 4.28 11.68 4.12
C ASP A 311 3.80 10.42 3.38
N PHE A 312 2.49 10.14 3.36
CA PHE A 312 1.96 9.02 2.59
C PHE A 312 2.38 9.12 1.12
N ASN A 313 2.82 8.00 0.55
CA ASN A 313 3.38 7.88 -0.79
C ASN A 313 4.75 8.55 -1.01
N SER A 314 5.30 9.26 -0.02
CA SER A 314 6.68 9.79 -0.10
C SER A 314 7.71 8.70 0.21
N TYR A 315 7.33 7.71 1.02
CA TYR A 315 8.16 6.59 1.44
C TYR A 315 7.45 5.27 1.17
N MET A 316 8.21 4.21 0.90
CA MET A 316 7.73 2.85 1.12
C MET A 316 7.65 2.55 2.62
N LYS A 317 6.88 1.53 3.01
CA LYS A 317 6.78 1.11 4.41
C LYS A 317 8.07 0.43 4.87
N CYS A 318 8.67 0.92 5.95
CA CYS A 318 9.76 0.26 6.65
C CYS A 318 9.20 -0.86 7.53
N ASN A 319 9.61 -2.11 7.30
CA ASN A 319 9.19 -3.28 8.08
C ASN A 319 10.09 -3.47 9.30
N PHE A 320 10.03 -2.54 10.27
CA PHE A 320 10.91 -2.60 11.44
C PHE A 320 10.41 -3.59 12.51
N VAL A 321 11.34 -4.10 13.32
CA VAL A 321 11.05 -4.89 14.52
C VAL A 321 11.92 -4.40 15.65
N ILE A 322 11.30 -4.01 16.77
CA ILE A 322 11.98 -3.58 18.00
C ILE A 322 11.61 -4.59 19.09
N HIS A 323 12.59 -5.14 19.80
CA HIS A 323 12.34 -6.13 20.86
C HIS A 323 12.27 -5.47 22.23
N ASP A 324 11.40 -6.00 23.10
CA ASP A 324 11.28 -5.54 24.50
C ASP A 324 12.61 -5.64 25.30
N SER A 325 13.45 -6.62 24.97
CA SER A 325 14.79 -6.78 25.57
C SER A 325 15.68 -5.54 25.42
N ASP A 326 15.41 -4.72 24.41
CA ASP A 326 16.22 -3.55 24.06
C ASP A 326 15.92 -2.35 24.98
N PHE A 327 14.89 -2.42 25.82
CA PHE A 327 14.46 -1.36 26.73
C PHE A 327 14.98 -1.53 28.19
N GLY A 328 15.81 -2.55 28.45
CA GLY A 328 16.55 -2.67 29.72
C GLY A 328 15.72 -3.00 30.97
N GLY A 329 14.48 -3.49 30.81
CA GLY A 329 13.60 -3.84 31.93
C GLY A 329 13.82 -5.26 32.46
N SER A 330 14.47 -5.40 33.62
CA SER A 330 14.40 -6.61 34.44
C SER A 330 13.02 -6.70 35.14
N LEU A 331 11.96 -7.10 34.43
CA LEU A 331 10.68 -7.42 35.06
C LEU A 331 10.06 -8.69 34.46
N ARG A 332 10.08 -9.73 35.31
CA ARG A 332 9.31 -10.99 35.29
C ARG A 332 9.83 -12.13 34.41
N GLU A 333 10.67 -12.95 35.04
CA GLU A 333 10.66 -14.40 34.85
C GLU A 333 9.29 -14.95 35.27
N ASP A 334 8.28 -14.83 34.42
CA ASP A 334 7.09 -15.66 34.49
C ASP A 334 6.99 -16.45 33.17
N ALA A 335 7.05 -17.76 33.31
CA ALA A 335 7.05 -18.75 32.24
C ALA A 335 5.74 -18.75 31.44
N ASN A 336 5.55 -17.75 30.56
CA ASN A 336 4.66 -17.80 29.39
C ASN A 336 4.86 -16.61 28.41
N THR A 337 6.01 -15.94 28.45
CA THR A 337 6.26 -14.65 27.80
C THR A 337 6.26 -14.79 26.27
N SER A 338 5.12 -14.47 25.66
CA SER A 338 5.07 -14.11 24.25
C SER A 338 6.02 -12.92 24.08
N LYS A 339 7.07 -13.07 23.26
CA LYS A 339 8.05 -12.01 23.02
C LYS A 339 7.31 -10.74 22.58
N CYS A 340 7.26 -9.72 23.43
CA CYS A 340 6.61 -8.45 23.09
C CYS A 340 7.50 -7.70 22.08
N THR A 341 6.99 -7.52 20.86
CA THR A 341 7.71 -6.85 19.78
C THR A 341 6.88 -5.69 19.24
N ILE A 342 7.53 -4.56 19.01
CA ILE A 342 6.91 -3.40 18.37
C ILE A 342 7.23 -3.45 16.88
N THR A 343 6.18 -3.38 16.07
CA THR A 343 6.20 -3.48 14.60
C THR A 343 5.38 -2.33 14.01
N PRO A 344 5.45 -2.08 12.68
CA PRO A 344 4.59 -1.09 12.04
C PRO A 344 3.08 -1.32 12.23
N SER A 345 2.66 -2.54 12.55
CA SER A 345 1.25 -2.90 12.83
C SER A 345 0.82 -2.70 14.28
N THR A 346 1.77 -2.49 15.20
CA THR A 346 1.48 -2.36 16.63
C THR A 346 0.70 -1.07 16.88
N LYS A 347 -0.44 -1.17 17.56
CA LYS A 347 -1.25 0.00 17.94
C LYS A 347 -0.63 0.71 19.14
N TRP A 348 -0.85 2.01 19.27
CA TRP A 348 -0.30 2.84 20.34
C TRP A 348 -0.62 2.33 21.75
N GLU A 349 -1.84 1.83 21.98
CA GLU A 349 -2.21 1.24 23.27
C GLU A 349 -1.32 0.05 23.64
N GLN A 350 -0.98 -0.80 22.68
CA GLN A 350 -0.07 -1.93 22.89
C GLN A 350 1.37 -1.46 23.15
N VAL A 351 1.81 -0.38 22.50
CA VAL A 351 3.13 0.22 22.80
C VAL A 351 3.20 0.68 24.25
N LYS A 352 2.14 1.33 24.76
CA LYS A 352 2.06 1.76 26.17
C LYS A 352 2.01 0.57 27.14
N GLU A 353 1.38 -0.54 26.76
CA GLU A 353 1.40 -1.77 27.57
C GLU A 353 2.81 -2.37 27.66
N ILE A 354 3.60 -2.29 26.59
CA ILE A 354 4.97 -2.82 26.53
C ILE A 354 5.95 -1.88 27.27
N LEU A 355 5.92 -0.58 26.95
CA LEU A 355 6.93 0.39 27.42
C LEU A 355 6.53 1.16 28.69
N GLY A 356 5.29 1.03 29.12
CA GLY A 356 4.71 1.87 30.17
C GLY A 356 4.36 3.28 29.68
N ASP A 357 3.78 4.07 30.58
CA ASP A 357 3.36 5.43 30.30
C ASP A 357 4.56 6.41 30.29
N CYS A 358 4.72 7.15 29.19
CA CYS A 358 5.74 8.19 29.05
C CYS A 358 5.21 9.61 29.32
N GLY A 359 3.94 9.76 29.71
CA GLY A 359 3.31 11.05 29.99
C GLY A 359 2.77 11.76 28.75
N ARG A 360 2.79 13.10 28.77
CA ARG A 360 2.11 13.92 27.75
C ARG A 360 2.90 13.97 26.44
N ALA A 361 2.20 13.75 25.34
CA ALA A 361 2.74 13.88 23.98
C ALA A 361 3.00 15.34 23.61
N ALA A 362 4.02 15.56 22.76
CA ALA A 362 4.14 16.80 22.00
C ALA A 362 3.20 16.74 20.79
N ILE A 363 2.56 17.86 20.44
CA ILE A 363 1.68 17.93 19.26
C ILE A 363 2.51 18.36 18.07
N GLN A 364 2.51 17.54 17.02
CA GLN A 364 3.18 17.84 15.77
C GLN A 364 2.13 18.19 14.71
N THR A 365 2.17 19.45 14.28
CA THR A 365 1.41 19.93 13.13
C THR A 365 2.42 20.13 12.02
N GLN A 366 2.50 19.20 11.06
CA GLN A 366 3.37 19.39 9.90
C GLN A 366 3.02 20.73 9.23
N GLY A 367 4.00 21.63 9.15
CA GLY A 367 3.85 23.08 8.98
C GLY A 367 3.29 23.59 7.64
N LEU A 368 2.60 22.75 6.88
CA LEU A 368 1.81 23.20 5.75
C LEU A 368 0.46 23.70 6.29
N THR A 369 0.11 24.93 5.95
CA THR A 369 -1.17 25.58 6.27
C THR A 369 -2.40 24.84 5.73
N SER A 370 -2.22 23.70 5.07
CA SER A 370 -3.24 22.88 4.44
C SER A 370 -3.01 21.37 4.60
N ASN A 371 -2.42 20.88 5.71
CA ASN A 371 -2.43 19.43 5.97
C ASN A 371 -3.88 18.97 6.23
N PRO A 372 -4.50 18.20 5.31
CA PRO A 372 -5.91 17.81 5.43
C PRO A 372 -6.15 16.76 6.53
N PHE A 373 -5.09 16.10 7.01
CA PHE A 373 -5.18 14.99 7.96
C PHE A 373 -5.09 15.44 9.43
N GLY A 374 -4.66 16.68 9.66
CA GLY A 374 -4.50 17.27 10.99
C GLY A 374 -3.19 16.87 11.69
N SER A 375 -3.13 17.10 13.00
CA SER A 375 -1.92 16.89 13.81
C SER A 375 -1.70 15.43 14.20
N THR A 376 -0.44 15.07 14.39
CA THR A 376 0.05 13.84 15.02
C THR A 376 0.56 14.11 16.44
N PHE A 377 0.79 13.06 17.21
CA PHE A 377 1.27 13.12 18.59
C PHE A 377 2.62 12.43 18.70
N VAL A 378 3.61 13.09 19.29
CA VAL A 378 4.96 12.55 19.48
C VAL A 378 5.20 12.20 20.94
N TYR A 379 5.57 10.95 21.17
CA TYR A 379 5.84 10.38 22.49
C TYR A 379 7.31 9.95 22.56
N GLY A 380 8.02 10.39 23.60
CA GLY A 380 9.46 10.13 23.75
C GLY A 380 9.75 9.14 24.89
N TYR A 381 10.63 8.20 24.61
CA TYR A 381 11.25 7.26 25.55
C TYR A 381 12.78 7.40 25.45
N PRO A 382 13.55 6.76 26.36
CA PRO A 382 15.00 6.65 26.18
C PRO A 382 15.33 6.07 24.80
N ASN A 383 16.16 6.77 24.02
CA ASN A 383 16.67 6.35 22.71
C ASN A 383 15.65 6.19 21.57
N ILE A 384 14.35 6.45 21.79
CA ILE A 384 13.30 6.28 20.78
C ILE A 384 12.15 7.26 20.99
N ALA A 385 11.55 7.72 19.90
CA ALA A 385 10.32 8.49 19.89
C ALA A 385 9.34 7.94 18.85
N PHE A 386 8.06 7.96 19.16
CA PHE A 386 6.97 7.50 18.30
C PHE A 386 6.11 8.68 17.90
N GLU A 387 5.93 8.89 16.60
CA GLU A 387 4.88 9.75 16.06
C GLU A 387 3.63 8.91 15.79
N VAL A 388 2.50 9.31 16.35
CA VAL A 388 1.26 8.54 16.38
C VAL A 388 0.15 9.37 15.76
N MET A 389 -0.59 8.74 14.84
CA MET A 389 -1.77 9.28 14.20
C MET A 389 -2.98 9.26 15.15
N LYS A 390 -4.02 10.02 14.85
CA LYS A 390 -5.24 10.09 15.68
C LYS A 390 -5.96 8.76 15.86
N ASN A 391 -5.86 7.87 14.87
CA ASN A 391 -6.40 6.51 14.90
C ASN A 391 -5.53 5.52 15.72
N GLY A 392 -4.46 5.99 16.36
CA GLY A 392 -3.59 5.18 17.22
C GLY A 392 -2.56 4.34 16.48
N TYR A 393 -2.36 4.53 15.17
CA TYR A 393 -1.28 3.88 14.43
C TYR A 393 0.00 4.73 14.46
N ILE A 394 1.15 4.05 14.49
CA ILE A 394 2.46 4.68 14.44
C ILE A 394 2.71 5.18 13.01
N ALA A 395 2.92 6.48 12.82
CA ALA A 395 3.33 7.08 11.55
C ALA A 395 4.83 6.95 11.33
N THR A 396 5.62 7.36 12.33
CA THR A 396 7.08 7.33 12.27
C THR A 396 7.68 6.90 13.61
N VAL A 397 8.85 6.27 13.53
CA VAL A 397 9.70 5.95 14.69
C VAL A 397 11.03 6.65 14.52
N THR A 398 11.38 7.53 15.46
CA THR A 398 12.69 8.20 15.48
C THR A 398 13.58 7.55 16.52
N LEU A 399 14.73 7.02 16.08
CA LEU A 399 15.74 6.41 16.94
C LEU A 399 16.90 7.39 17.12
N PHE A 400 17.45 7.46 18.33
CA PHE A 400 18.58 8.33 18.64
C PHE A 400 19.45 7.78 19.78
N GLN A 401 20.69 8.23 19.84
CA GLN A 401 21.59 7.92 20.94
C GLN A 401 21.55 9.06 21.97
N SER A 402 21.16 8.73 23.21
CA SER A 402 21.05 9.66 24.34
C SER A 402 22.40 10.06 24.93
#